data_AF-A0A8S3JYW0-F1
#
_entry.id   AF-A0A8S3JYW0-F1
#
_cell.length_a   1.000
_cell.length_b   1.000
_cell.length_c   1.000
_cell.angle_alpha   90.00
_cell.angle_beta   90.00
_cell.angle_gamma   90.00
#
_symmetry.space_group_name_H-M   'P 1'
#
loop_
_entity.id
_entity.type
_entity.pdbx_description
1 polymer ?
#
loop_
_entity_poly.entity_id
_entity_poly.type
_entity_poly.pdbx_seq_one_letter_code
_entity_poly.pdbx_strand_id
1 'polypeptide(L)'
;MMGKNTMMRKTIRGQTSKNSTLEKLLPHVYENIGFVFTKEDLSSIRDKLLENKVAAPARAGAIAPVDVTIPAQVTGLGPEKTSFFQALQIPTKITRGTIEII
;
A
#
# COMPACT_ATOMS: atom_id res chain seq x y z
N MET A 1 -7.39 3.46 17.26
CA MET A 1 -6.45 4.22 18.11
C MET A 1 -5.06 4.10 17.50
N MET A 2 -4.47 5.25 17.14
CA MET A 2 -3.09 5.34 16.65
C MET A 2 -2.20 5.82 17.80
N GLY A 3 -1.00 5.26 17.91
CA GLY A 3 -0.08 5.65 18.98
C GLY A 3 1.35 5.22 18.69
N LYS A 4 2.31 5.79 19.43
CA LYS A 4 3.73 5.43 19.29
C LYS A 4 3.96 4.01 19.82
N ASN A 5 4.54 3.14 18.98
CA ASN A 5 4.78 1.73 19.31
C ASN A 5 5.48 1.52 20.67
N THR A 6 6.44 2.38 21.01
CA THR A 6 7.17 2.29 22.30
C THR A 6 6.24 2.49 23.49
N MET A 7 5.28 3.43 23.41
CA MET A 7 4.30 3.68 24.45
C MET A 7 3.29 2.54 24.54
N MET A 8 2.82 2.06 23.38
CA MET A 8 1.86 0.95 23.31
C MET A 8 2.43 -0.33 23.91
N ARG A 9 3.67 -0.71 23.55
CA ARG A 9 4.35 -1.87 24.12
C ARG A 9 4.55 -1.74 25.64
N LYS A 10 4.90 -0.55 26.13
CA LYS A 10 5.09 -0.31 27.58
C LYS A 10 3.78 -0.50 28.35
N THR A 11 2.68 0.04 27.84
CA THR A 11 1.36 -0.11 28.48
C THR A 11 0.87 -1.56 28.43
N ILE A 12 1.04 -2.26 27.30
CA ILE A 12 0.66 -3.68 27.16
C ILE A 12 1.42 -4.55 28.17
N ARG A 13 2.72 -4.33 28.34
CA ARG A 13 3.54 -5.01 29.36
C ARG A 13 3.07 -4.71 30.78
N GLY A 14 2.74 -3.46 31.08
CA GLY A 14 2.20 -3.07 32.39
C GLY A 14 0.83 -3.68 32.72
N GLN A 15 0.03 -4.01 31.68
CA GLN A 15 -1.29 -4.62 31.83
C GLN A 15 -1.27 -6.15 31.75
N THR A 16 -0.10 -6.77 31.50
CA THR A 16 0.05 -8.22 31.30
C THR A 16 -0.31 -9.02 32.57
N SER A 17 -0.09 -8.44 33.76
CA SER A 17 -0.49 -9.02 35.04
C SER A 17 -2.00 -9.13 35.23
N LYS A 18 -2.81 -8.37 34.48
CA LYS A 18 -4.28 -8.49 34.48
C LYS A 18 -4.78 -9.46 33.40
N ASN A 19 -4.12 -9.49 32.24
CA ASN A 19 -4.49 -10.35 31.11
C ASN A 19 -3.23 -10.85 30.38
N SER A 20 -2.86 -12.11 30.63
CA SER A 20 -1.69 -12.75 30.00
C SER A 20 -1.82 -12.88 28.47
N THR A 21 -3.04 -12.88 27.93
CA THR A 21 -3.30 -12.95 26.49
C THR A 21 -2.76 -11.75 25.70
N LEU A 22 -2.56 -10.61 26.37
CA LEU A 22 -2.02 -9.39 25.75
C LEU A 22 -0.55 -9.53 25.36
N GLU A 23 0.19 -10.45 25.98
CA GLU A 23 1.59 -10.70 25.66
C GLU A 23 1.78 -11.19 24.22
N LYS A 24 0.79 -11.95 23.71
CA LYS A 24 0.76 -12.44 22.32
C LYS A 24 0.69 -11.31 21.28
N LEU A 25 0.25 -10.12 21.67
CA LEU A 25 0.17 -8.96 20.77
C LEU A 25 1.52 -8.25 20.60
N LEU A 26 2.45 -8.37 21.56
CA LEU A 26 3.75 -7.70 21.52
C LEU A 26 4.58 -7.94 20.23
N PRO A 27 4.68 -9.17 19.69
CA PRO A 27 5.42 -9.39 18.44
C PRO A 27 4.77 -8.69 17.24
N HIS A 28 3.45 -8.44 17.29
CA HIS A 28 2.72 -7.81 16.20
C HIS A 28 2.71 -6.28 16.26
N VAL A 29 3.24 -5.63 17.31
CA VAL A 29 3.29 -4.16 17.40
C VAL A 29 4.65 -3.66 16.88
N TYR A 30 4.91 -3.75 15.58
CA TYR A 30 6.14 -3.27 14.93
C TYR A 30 5.81 -2.46 13.67
N GLU A 31 6.66 -1.51 13.26
CA GLU A 31 6.38 -0.61 12.12
C GLU A 31 5.07 0.20 12.25
N ASN A 32 4.47 0.61 11.13
CA ASN A 32 3.32 1.50 11.11
C ASN A 32 2.01 0.73 11.36
N ILE A 33 1.63 0.60 12.64
CA ILE A 33 0.46 -0.17 13.08
C ILE A 33 -0.50 0.70 13.90
N GLY A 34 -1.78 0.37 13.81
CA GLY A 34 -2.85 0.93 14.62
C GLY A 34 -3.77 -0.15 15.16
N PHE A 35 -4.44 0.11 16.29
CA PHE A 35 -5.47 -0.78 16.81
C PHE A 35 -6.86 -0.32 16.40
N VAL A 36 -7.65 -1.23 15.86
CA VAL A 36 -9.08 -1.04 15.61
C VAL A 36 -9.83 -1.84 16.67
N PHE A 37 -10.62 -1.15 17.50
CA PHE A 37 -11.42 -1.79 18.55
C PHE A 37 -12.87 -1.82 18.11
N THR A 38 -13.47 -2.99 18.14
CA THR A 38 -14.86 -3.23 17.74
C THR A 38 -15.50 -4.22 18.70
N LYS A 39 -16.82 -4.13 18.83
CA LYS A 39 -17.63 -5.11 19.58
C LYS A 39 -18.35 -6.10 18.66
N GLU A 40 -18.28 -5.88 17.35
CA GLU A 40 -18.88 -6.72 16.30
C GLU A 40 -17.98 -7.91 15.94
N ASP A 41 -18.51 -8.82 15.12
CA ASP A 41 -17.80 -10.01 14.68
C ASP A 41 -16.60 -9.69 13.77
N LEU A 42 -15.49 -10.38 14.01
CA LEU A 42 -14.20 -10.14 13.35
C LEU A 42 -14.25 -10.45 11.85
N SER A 43 -15.07 -11.40 11.41
CA SER A 43 -15.22 -11.74 9.99
C SER A 43 -15.81 -10.56 9.21
N SER A 44 -16.93 -10.02 9.70
CA SER A 44 -17.65 -8.91 9.08
C SER A 44 -16.81 -7.63 8.97
N ILE A 45 -15.98 -7.35 9.97
CA ILE A 45 -15.10 -6.17 9.98
C ILE A 45 -13.95 -6.35 8.99
N ARG A 46 -13.39 -7.56 8.89
CA ARG A 46 -12.34 -7.86 7.91
C ARG A 46 -12.85 -7.62 6.50
N ASP A 47 -14.04 -8.09 6.18
CA ASP A 47 -14.64 -7.94 4.85
C ASP A 47 -14.89 -6.46 4.55
N LYS A 48 -15.53 -5.72 5.49
CA LYS A 48 -15.73 -4.27 5.37
C LYS A 48 -14.41 -3.50 5.17
N LEU A 49 -13.33 -3.90 5.85
CA LEU A 49 -12.02 -3.24 5.72
C LEU A 49 -11.36 -3.54 4.36
N LEU A 50 -11.52 -4.74 3.84
CA LEU A 50 -10.99 -5.13 2.53
C LEU A 50 -11.77 -4.46 1.39
N GLU A 51 -13.08 -4.32 1.54
CA GLU A 51 -13.95 -3.61 0.58
C GLU A 51 -13.63 -2.11 0.52
N ASN A 52 -13.39 -1.48 1.66
CA ASN A 52 -13.11 -0.04 1.75
C ASN A 52 -11.63 0.31 1.55
N LYS A 53 -10.99 -0.27 0.53
CA LYS A 53 -9.59 0.04 0.19
C LYS A 53 -9.53 1.20 -0.80
N VAL A 54 -8.84 2.27 -0.43
CA VAL A 54 -8.59 3.41 -1.32
C VAL A 54 -7.46 3.05 -2.30
N ALA A 55 -7.73 3.16 -3.60
CA ALA A 55 -6.71 3.03 -4.63
C ALA A 55 -5.76 4.24 -4.55
N ALA A 56 -4.46 3.96 -4.46
CA ALA A 56 -3.41 4.97 -4.43
C ALA A 56 -2.41 4.70 -5.56
N PRO A 57 -1.83 5.76 -6.17
CA PRO A 57 -0.79 5.59 -7.18
C PRO A 57 0.46 4.98 -6.55
N ALA A 58 1.22 4.24 -7.37
CA ALA A 58 2.51 3.69 -6.95
C ALA A 58 3.47 4.83 -6.56
N ARG A 59 4.20 4.64 -5.45
CA ARG A 59 5.23 5.58 -5.01
C ARG A 59 6.59 5.16 -5.57
N ALA A 60 7.37 6.14 -6.03
CA ALA A 60 8.73 5.90 -6.48
C ALA A 60 9.58 5.25 -5.36
N GLY A 61 10.35 4.22 -5.72
CA GLY A 61 11.19 3.47 -4.78
C GLY A 61 10.47 2.41 -3.94
N ALA A 62 9.15 2.24 -4.09
CA ALA A 62 8.42 1.15 -3.46
C ALA A 62 8.55 -0.15 -4.28
N ILE A 63 8.69 -1.29 -3.61
CA ILE A 63 8.64 -2.61 -4.25
C ILE A 63 7.20 -2.86 -4.71
N ALA A 64 7.02 -3.28 -5.97
CA ALA A 64 5.71 -3.56 -6.51
C ALA A 64 5.13 -4.82 -5.82
N PRO A 65 3.90 -4.75 -5.25
CA PRO A 65 3.27 -5.91 -4.61
C PRO A 65 2.67 -6.89 -5.62
N VAL A 66 2.42 -6.45 -6.85
CA VAL A 66 1.87 -7.21 -7.97
C VAL A 66 2.55 -6.75 -9.26
N ASP A 67 2.49 -7.58 -10.31
CA ASP A 67 3.00 -7.24 -11.62
C ASP A 67 2.31 -5.98 -12.17
N VAL A 68 3.11 -5.03 -12.65
CA VAL A 68 2.63 -3.75 -13.20
C VAL A 68 2.72 -3.82 -14.71
N THR A 69 1.57 -3.88 -15.37
CA THR A 69 1.47 -3.88 -16.83
C THR A 69 0.90 -2.57 -17.34
N ILE A 70 1.40 -2.10 -18.48
CA ILE A 70 0.89 -0.90 -19.16
C ILE A 70 0.18 -1.36 -20.43
N PRO A 71 -1.10 -1.01 -20.64
CA PRO A 71 -1.80 -1.37 -21.87
C PRO A 71 -1.30 -0.56 -23.05
N ALA A 72 -1.28 -1.18 -24.23
CA ALA A 72 -0.99 -0.49 -25.49
C ALA A 72 -2.07 0.54 -25.79
N GLN A 73 -1.69 1.82 -25.81
CA GLN A 73 -2.61 2.94 -26.02
C GLN A 73 -1.85 4.18 -26.49
N VAL A 74 -2.56 5.05 -27.21
CA VAL A 74 -2.07 6.37 -27.60
C VAL A 74 -2.09 7.31 -26.39
N THR A 75 -0.91 7.79 -25.98
CA THR A 75 -0.74 8.56 -24.72
C THR A 75 -1.10 10.04 -24.83
N GLY A 76 -1.32 10.55 -26.05
CA GLY A 76 -1.55 11.98 -26.32
C GLY A 76 -0.36 12.89 -26.00
N LEU A 77 0.77 12.33 -25.56
CA LEU A 77 1.99 13.05 -25.29
C LEU A 77 2.75 13.32 -26.60
N GLY A 78 3.31 14.53 -26.70
CA GLY A 78 4.16 14.91 -27.83
C GLY A 78 5.49 14.16 -27.86
N PRO A 79 6.19 14.17 -29.00
CA PRO A 79 7.38 13.36 -29.24
C PRO A 79 8.59 13.75 -28.37
N GLU A 80 8.58 14.93 -27.76
CA GLU A 80 9.64 15.42 -26.88
C GLU A 80 9.89 14.54 -25.65
N LYS A 81 8.86 13.83 -25.17
CA LYS A 81 8.93 12.99 -23.95
C LYS A 81 9.19 11.51 -24.23
N THR A 82 9.59 11.15 -25.46
CA THR A 82 9.93 9.77 -25.85
C THR A 82 11.09 9.19 -25.04
N SER A 83 12.08 10.01 -24.69
CA SER A 83 13.25 9.61 -23.88
C SER A 83 12.87 9.05 -22.51
N PHE A 84 11.77 9.53 -21.91
CA PHE A 84 11.29 9.07 -20.61
C PHE A 84 10.83 7.60 -20.65
N PHE A 85 10.07 7.22 -21.68
CA PHE A 85 9.58 5.85 -21.85
C PHE A 85 10.71 4.89 -22.21
N GLN A 86 11.68 5.35 -23.00
CA GLN A 86 12.89 4.59 -23.33
C GLN A 86 13.75 4.30 -22.08
N ALA A 87 13.89 5.27 -21.17
CA ALA A 87 14.62 5.08 -19.91
C ALA A 87 13.95 4.02 -18.99
N LEU A 88 12.63 3.88 -19.10
CA LEU A 88 11.84 2.86 -18.39
C LEU A 88 11.72 1.53 -19.15
N GLN A 89 12.41 1.38 -20.28
CA GLN A 89 12.36 0.20 -21.16
C GLN A 89 10.94 -0.13 -21.67
N ILE A 90 10.08 0.88 -21.80
CA ILE A 90 8.74 0.73 -22.35
C ILE A 90 8.81 0.92 -23.88
N PRO A 91 8.43 -0.09 -24.68
CA PRO A 91 8.43 0.03 -26.13
C PRO A 91 7.37 1.05 -26.58
N THR A 92 7.80 2.06 -27.36
CA THR A 92 6.93 3.11 -27.86
C THR A 92 7.21 3.44 -29.32
N LYS A 93 6.20 3.91 -30.04
CA LYS A 93 6.27 4.36 -31.43
C LYS A 93 5.56 5.70 -31.60
N ILE A 94 6.05 6.53 -32.52
CA ILE A 94 5.42 7.81 -32.83
C ILE A 94 4.40 7.59 -33.96
N THR A 95 3.13 7.83 -33.67
CA THR A 95 2.04 7.75 -34.64
C THR A 95 1.34 9.12 -34.70
N ARG A 96 1.28 9.72 -35.90
CA ARG A 96 0.63 11.01 -36.17
C ARG A 96 1.01 12.14 -35.19
N GLY A 97 2.28 12.19 -34.78
CA GLY A 97 2.80 13.23 -33.87
C GLY A 97 2.55 12.98 -32.38
N THR A 98 2.02 11.81 -32.01
CA THR A 98 1.80 11.39 -30.61
C THR A 98 2.53 10.10 -30.29
N ILE A 99 2.89 9.90 -29.01
CA ILE A 99 3.54 8.66 -28.55
C ILE A 99 2.48 7.57 -28.31
N GLU A 100 2.68 6.42 -28.93
CA GLU A 100 1.89 5.20 -28.79
C GLU A 100 2.72 4.12 -28.09
N ILE A 101 2.16 3.49 -27.06
CA ILE A 101 2.77 2.35 -26.36
C ILE A 101 2.38 1.06 -27.10
N ILE A 102 3.36 0.20 -27.37
CA ILE A 102 3.19 -1.10 -28.07
C ILE A 102 3.09 -2.23 -27.05
#